data_AF-A0A841LDG4-F1
#
_entry.id   AF-A0A841LDG4-F1
#
_cell.length_a   1.000
_cell.length_b   1.000
_cell.length_c   1.000
_cell.angle_alpha   90.00
_cell.angle_beta   90.00
_cell.angle_gamma   90.00
#
_symmetry.space_group_name_H-M   'P 1'
#
loop_
_entity.id
_entity.type
_entity.pdbx_description
1 polymer ?
#
loop_
_entity_poly.entity_id
_entity_poly.type
_entity_poly.pdbx_seq_one_letter_code
_entity_poly.pdbx_strand_id
1 'polypeptide(L)'
;MKNIKLLFIALLGFGLSLNAQTKKATNTLLWEISGNGLKKTSYLFGTHHLIAAKFADTMKVLQEKLKSADAVVGEIVMDSTIQQKMAPFLMMKNNTLDSLLTKAEFKEVEDYFKTKQPDFELKQLNNFKPAMVSFMIVFFDNADILKDVGEGIDNSFQAYAKNNGKSLYGLETAEYQGALLFDNDLQKQKKHC
;
A
#
# COMPACT_ATOMS: atom_id res chain seq x y z
N MET A 1 38.42 46.46 26.61
CA MET A 1 37.30 45.80 27.34
C MET A 1 35.91 46.27 26.91
N LYS A 2 35.68 47.56 26.59
CA LYS A 2 34.37 48.08 26.15
C LYS A 2 33.84 47.40 24.87
N ASN A 3 34.73 47.12 23.90
CA ASN A 3 34.36 46.53 22.60
C ASN A 3 33.99 45.03 22.69
N ILE A 4 34.51 44.30 23.69
CA ILE A 4 34.14 42.89 23.96
C ILE A 4 32.73 42.81 24.54
N LYS A 5 32.34 43.76 25.39
CA LYS A 5 30.96 43.84 25.93
C LYS A 5 29.93 44.12 24.83
N LEU A 6 30.27 44.98 23.86
CA LEU A 6 29.42 45.25 22.69
C LEU A 6 29.26 44.02 21.78
N LEU A 7 30.31 43.23 21.58
CA LEU A 7 30.27 41.98 20.82
C LEU A 7 29.40 40.91 21.51
N PHE A 8 29.46 40.82 22.84
CA PHE A 8 28.59 39.94 23.63
C PHE A 8 27.11 40.34 23.55
N ILE A 9 26.80 41.64 23.58
CA ILE A 9 25.42 42.14 23.45
C ILE A 9 24.87 41.88 22.03
N ALA A 10 25.71 42.02 20.99
CA ALA A 10 25.33 41.70 19.62
C ALA A 10 25.08 40.20 19.41
N LEU A 11 25.89 39.31 20.01
CA LEU A 11 25.66 37.85 19.96
C LEU A 11 24.38 37.44 20.72
N LEU A 12 24.09 38.06 21.87
CA LEU A 12 22.88 37.80 22.65
C LEU A 12 21.60 38.28 21.93
N GLY A 13 21.68 39.37 21.16
CA GLY A 13 20.56 39.86 20.35
C GLY A 13 20.22 38.94 19.16
N PHE A 14 21.22 38.27 18.58
CA PHE A 14 21.01 37.37 17.44
C PHE A 14 20.49 35.97 17.86
N GLY A 15 20.77 35.54 19.10
CA GLY A 15 20.34 34.24 19.63
C GLY A 15 18.84 34.13 19.94
N LEU A 16 18.12 35.25 20.08
CA LEU A 16 16.69 35.27 20.42
C LEU A 16 15.75 35.13 19.22
N SER A 17 16.26 35.07 17.98
CA SER A 17 15.47 34.88 16.76
C SER A 17 15.47 33.45 16.23
N LEU A 18 16.07 32.50 16.97
CA LEU A 18 15.98 31.07 16.64
C LEU A 18 14.59 30.54 17.02
N ASN A 19 13.62 30.76 16.15
CA ASN A 19 12.39 29.97 16.14
C ASN A 19 12.79 28.53 15.82
N ALA A 20 12.95 27.70 16.86
CA ALA A 20 12.90 26.26 16.67
C ALA A 20 11.58 25.97 15.94
N GLN A 21 11.65 25.49 14.69
CA GLN A 21 10.45 25.13 13.94
C GLN A 21 9.70 24.11 14.78
N THR A 22 8.56 24.51 15.34
CA THR A 22 7.61 23.58 15.91
C THR A 22 7.27 22.61 14.79
N LYS A 23 7.69 21.35 14.93
CA LYS A 23 7.30 20.26 14.03
C LYS A 23 5.79 20.14 14.12
N LYS A 24 5.07 20.91 13.31
CA LYS A 24 3.63 20.77 13.15
C LYS A 24 3.44 19.39 12.55
N ALA A 25 2.81 18.49 13.30
CA ALA A 25 2.45 17.17 12.81
C ALA A 25 1.69 17.36 11.49
N THR A 26 2.31 16.91 10.40
CA THR A 26 1.79 17.12 9.05
C THR A 26 0.95 15.91 8.71
N ASN A 27 -0.36 16.02 8.88
CA ASN A 27 -1.31 14.97 8.51
C ASN A 27 -1.66 15.13 7.02
N THR A 28 -0.77 14.69 6.12
CA THR A 28 -1.01 14.71 4.68
C THR A 28 -0.76 13.34 4.05
N LEU A 29 -1.58 13.01 3.05
CA LEU A 29 -1.36 11.86 2.18
C LEU A 29 -0.62 12.24 0.89
N LEU A 30 -0.53 13.54 0.57
CA LEU A 30 0.11 14.06 -0.64
C LEU A 30 1.39 14.83 -0.28
N TRP A 31 2.49 14.42 -0.88
CA TRP A 31 3.81 15.01 -0.74
C TRP A 31 4.32 15.52 -2.07
N GLU A 32 4.89 16.73 -2.06
CA GLU A 32 5.59 17.29 -3.22
C GLU A 32 7.07 16.93 -3.14
N ILE A 33 7.63 16.47 -4.26
CA ILE A 33 9.04 16.12 -4.41
C ILE A 33 9.65 17.07 -5.45
N SER A 34 10.60 17.89 -5.01
CA SER A 34 11.31 18.86 -5.84
C SER A 34 12.79 18.93 -5.43
N GLY A 35 13.62 19.61 -6.23
CA GLY A 35 15.07 19.73 -6.00
C GLY A 35 15.88 18.59 -6.63
N ASN A 36 17.13 18.42 -6.19
CA ASN A 36 18.08 17.41 -6.68
C ASN A 36 18.21 17.34 -8.22
N GLY A 37 18.15 18.49 -8.90
CA GLY A 37 18.24 18.57 -10.36
C GLY A 37 16.97 18.18 -11.12
N LEU A 38 15.85 17.92 -10.44
CA LEU A 38 14.56 17.69 -11.09
C LEU A 38 14.12 18.93 -11.89
N LYS A 39 13.83 18.72 -13.18
CA LYS A 39 13.32 19.78 -14.07
C LYS A 39 11.82 20.04 -13.90
N LYS A 40 11.10 19.05 -13.38
CA LYS A 40 9.67 19.11 -13.07
C LYS A 40 9.43 18.46 -11.70
N THR A 41 8.47 18.98 -10.97
CA THR A 41 8.04 18.46 -9.67
C THR A 41 7.39 17.09 -9.82
N SER A 42 7.61 16.21 -8.84
CA SER A 42 6.91 14.94 -8.69
C SER A 42 6.03 14.94 -7.44
N TYR A 43 5.08 14.01 -7.37
CA TYR A 43 4.14 13.92 -6.25
C TYR A 43 4.07 12.48 -5.75
N LEU A 44 4.15 12.30 -4.43
CA LEU A 44 3.93 11.00 -3.78
C LEU A 44 2.61 11.06 -3.02
N PHE A 45 1.70 10.16 -3.37
CA PHE A 45 0.42 10.02 -2.70
C PHE A 45 0.31 8.64 -2.05
N GLY A 46 -0.03 8.60 -0.77
CA GLY A 46 -0.27 7.34 -0.06
C GLY A 46 -1.65 6.78 -0.40
N THR A 47 -1.68 5.56 -0.95
CA THR A 47 -2.91 4.82 -1.24
C THR A 47 -3.14 3.72 -0.21
N HIS A 48 -4.31 3.09 -0.30
CA HIS A 48 -4.61 1.84 0.37
C HIS A 48 -5.58 1.06 -0.54
N HIS A 49 -5.26 -0.20 -0.84
CA HIS A 49 -5.97 -0.98 -1.87
C HIS A 49 -7.47 -1.13 -1.65
N LEU A 50 -7.90 -1.02 -0.39
CA LEU A 50 -9.29 -1.16 0.04
C LEU A 50 -10.09 0.15 0.05
N ILE A 51 -9.45 1.28 -0.27
CA ILE A 51 -10.13 2.58 -0.32
C ILE A 51 -10.59 2.84 -1.75
N ALA A 52 -11.89 3.12 -1.90
CA ALA A 52 -12.51 3.47 -3.17
C ALA A 52 -12.03 4.83 -3.73
N ALA A 53 -11.97 4.94 -5.05
CA ALA A 53 -11.54 6.12 -5.80
C ALA A 53 -12.31 7.39 -5.40
N LYS A 54 -13.59 7.26 -5.05
CA LYS A 54 -14.44 8.36 -4.57
C LYS A 54 -13.80 9.17 -3.44
N PHE A 55 -12.98 8.56 -2.59
CA PHE A 55 -12.23 9.26 -1.55
C PHE A 55 -11.21 10.23 -2.15
N ALA A 56 -10.39 9.76 -3.11
CA ALA A 56 -9.43 10.59 -3.82
C ALA A 56 -10.09 11.69 -4.67
N ASP A 57 -11.30 11.44 -5.19
CA ASP A 57 -12.06 12.43 -5.97
C ASP A 57 -12.49 13.64 -5.13
N THR A 58 -12.66 13.47 -3.81
CA THR A 58 -12.92 14.60 -2.90
C THR A 58 -11.70 15.51 -2.71
N MET A 59 -10.50 15.04 -3.05
CA MET A 59 -9.24 15.76 -2.79
C MET A 59 -8.87 16.68 -3.96
N LYS A 60 -9.39 17.90 -3.95
CA LYS A 60 -9.20 18.87 -5.05
C LYS A 60 -7.72 19.07 -5.46
N VAL A 61 -6.82 19.23 -4.48
CA VAL A 61 -5.38 19.44 -4.76
C VAL A 61 -4.76 18.20 -5.43
N LEU A 62 -5.10 17.00 -4.97
CA LEU A 62 -4.64 15.76 -5.58
C LEU A 62 -5.09 15.65 -7.04
N GLN A 63 -6.36 15.96 -7.31
CA GLN A 63 -6.94 15.95 -8.65
C GLN A 63 -6.26 16.97 -9.59
N GLU A 64 -5.95 18.17 -9.08
CA GLU A 64 -5.18 19.17 -9.82
C GLU A 64 -3.77 18.67 -10.15
N LYS A 65 -3.08 18.05 -9.19
CA LYS A 65 -1.73 17.50 -9.42
C LYS A 65 -1.73 16.32 -10.38
N LEU A 66 -2.67 15.39 -10.25
CA LEU A 66 -2.86 14.27 -11.18
C LEU A 66 -3.08 14.74 -12.62
N LYS A 67 -3.90 15.79 -12.83
CA LYS A 67 -4.12 16.40 -14.15
C LYS A 67 -2.84 16.97 -14.75
N SER A 68 -2.03 17.64 -13.92
CA SER A 68 -0.76 18.27 -14.34
C SER A 68 0.39 17.28 -14.58
N ALA A 69 0.32 16.06 -14.04
CA ALA A 69 1.40 15.10 -14.12
C ALA A 69 1.56 14.54 -15.54
N ASP A 70 2.80 14.36 -16.00
CA ASP A 70 3.07 13.74 -17.31
C ASP A 70 2.95 12.20 -17.27
N ALA A 71 3.12 11.61 -16.07
CA ALA A 71 3.12 10.18 -15.84
C ALA A 71 2.46 9.81 -14.51
N VAL A 72 1.93 8.60 -14.43
CA VAL A 72 1.50 7.94 -13.20
C VAL A 72 2.40 6.73 -12.96
N VAL A 73 2.83 6.55 -11.72
CA VAL A 73 3.66 5.43 -11.30
C VAL A 73 2.96 4.73 -10.14
N GLY A 74 2.53 3.49 -10.34
CA GLY A 74 1.99 2.63 -9.27
C GLY A 74 3.03 1.63 -8.78
N GLU A 75 2.67 0.80 -7.79
CA GLU A 75 3.49 -0.34 -7.39
C GLU A 75 3.67 -1.30 -8.57
N ILE A 76 2.55 -1.68 -9.19
CA ILE A 76 2.51 -2.55 -10.36
C ILE A 76 1.57 -1.97 -11.43
N VAL A 77 1.89 -2.20 -12.70
CA VAL A 77 0.97 -1.85 -13.79
C VAL A 77 -0.13 -2.90 -13.90
N MET A 78 -1.36 -2.50 -13.65
CA MET A 78 -2.52 -3.37 -13.72
C MET A 78 -2.89 -3.67 -15.18
N ASP A 79 -2.62 -4.90 -15.59
CA ASP A 79 -2.92 -5.46 -16.90
C ASP A 79 -3.53 -6.87 -16.81
N SER A 80 -3.94 -7.42 -17.95
CA SER A 80 -4.59 -8.74 -18.02
C SER A 80 -3.65 -9.92 -17.69
N THR A 81 -2.34 -9.70 -17.59
CA THR A 81 -1.34 -10.74 -17.36
C THR A 81 -1.00 -10.92 -15.88
N ILE A 82 -1.34 -9.96 -15.01
CA ILE A 82 -1.01 -10.01 -13.58
C ILE A 82 -1.47 -11.31 -12.94
N GLN A 83 -2.72 -11.72 -13.16
CA GLN A 83 -3.27 -12.91 -12.52
C GLN A 83 -2.46 -14.16 -12.88
N GLN A 84 -2.10 -14.33 -14.15
CA GLN A 84 -1.28 -15.44 -14.61
C GLN A 84 0.11 -15.42 -13.99
N LYS A 85 0.73 -14.24 -13.89
CA LYS A 85 2.08 -14.06 -13.35
C LYS A 85 2.14 -14.25 -11.83
N MET A 86 1.10 -13.88 -11.10
CA MET A 86 1.03 -14.04 -9.65
C MET A 86 0.60 -15.44 -9.21
N ALA A 87 -0.21 -16.15 -10.00
CA ALA A 87 -0.77 -17.45 -9.63
C ALA A 87 0.25 -18.48 -9.07
N PRO A 88 1.47 -18.62 -9.63
CA PRO A 88 2.47 -19.56 -9.11
C PRO A 88 2.91 -19.28 -7.66
N PHE A 89 2.77 -18.03 -7.20
CA PHE A 89 3.18 -17.59 -5.87
C PHE A 89 2.10 -17.81 -4.81
N LEU A 90 0.82 -17.84 -5.20
CA LEU A 90 -0.32 -17.94 -4.27
C LEU A 90 -0.54 -19.37 -3.74
N MET A 91 -0.11 -20.37 -4.50
CA MET A 91 -0.37 -21.79 -4.22
C MET A 91 0.85 -22.47 -3.58
N MET A 92 0.57 -23.41 -2.68
CA MET A 92 1.56 -24.37 -2.21
C MET A 92 1.75 -25.48 -3.25
N LYS A 93 3.00 -25.90 -3.45
CA LYS A 93 3.33 -26.96 -4.42
C LYS A 93 3.23 -28.37 -3.83
N ASN A 94 3.74 -28.56 -2.60
CA ASN A 94 3.91 -29.88 -1.96
C ASN A 94 3.46 -29.86 -0.49
N ASN A 95 2.45 -29.06 -0.16
CA ASN A 95 1.93 -28.91 1.19
C ASN A 95 0.46 -28.51 1.10
N THR A 96 -0.30 -28.77 2.14
CA THR A 96 -1.69 -28.36 2.29
C THR A 96 -1.92 -27.71 3.64
N LEU A 97 -2.97 -26.89 3.78
CA LEU A 97 -3.28 -26.24 5.05
C LEU A 97 -3.52 -27.28 6.15
N ASP A 98 -4.21 -28.38 5.85
CA ASP A 98 -4.46 -29.47 6.82
C ASP A 98 -3.22 -30.29 7.20
N SER A 99 -2.14 -30.25 6.41
CA SER A 99 -0.83 -30.81 6.81
C SER A 99 0.09 -29.80 7.48
N LEU A 100 -0.07 -28.51 7.20
CA LEU A 100 0.76 -27.42 7.73
C LEU A 100 0.27 -26.93 9.11
N LEU A 101 -1.05 -26.84 9.26
CA LEU A 101 -1.72 -26.44 10.50
C LEU A 101 -1.96 -27.66 11.39
N THR A 102 -1.90 -27.46 12.70
CA THR A 102 -2.42 -28.44 13.65
C THR A 102 -3.94 -28.50 13.52
N LYS A 103 -4.55 -29.58 14.01
CA LYS A 103 -6.02 -29.73 14.01
C LYS A 103 -6.73 -28.57 14.72
N ALA A 104 -6.13 -28.02 15.78
CA ALA A 104 -6.68 -26.89 16.52
C ALA A 104 -6.62 -25.60 15.69
N GLU A 105 -5.46 -25.28 15.11
CA GLU A 105 -5.28 -24.09 14.25
C GLU A 105 -6.16 -24.15 12.99
N PHE A 106 -6.23 -25.32 12.33
CA PHE A 106 -7.11 -25.49 11.17
C PHE A 106 -8.58 -25.25 11.54
N LYS A 107 -9.00 -25.79 12.70
CA LYS A 107 -10.35 -25.56 13.21
C LYS A 107 -10.60 -24.09 13.56
N GLU A 108 -9.64 -23.41 14.16
CA GLU A 108 -9.74 -21.99 14.51
C GLU A 108 -9.95 -21.11 13.27
N VAL A 109 -9.12 -21.31 12.23
CA VAL A 109 -9.27 -20.57 10.97
C VAL A 109 -10.60 -20.90 10.30
N GLU A 110 -11.01 -22.18 10.27
CA GLU A 110 -12.31 -22.58 9.70
C GLU A 110 -13.49 -21.96 10.46
N ASP A 111 -13.46 -21.99 11.79
CA ASP A 111 -14.49 -21.40 12.64
C ASP A 111 -14.60 -19.89 12.38
N TYR A 112 -13.47 -19.19 12.19
CA TYR A 112 -13.47 -17.78 11.82
C TYR A 112 -14.20 -17.54 10.50
N PHE A 113 -13.87 -18.27 9.42
CA PHE A 113 -14.57 -18.11 8.14
C PHE A 113 -16.06 -18.43 8.27
N LYS A 114 -16.43 -19.43 9.08
CA LYS A 114 -17.83 -19.78 9.36
C LYS A 114 -18.61 -18.68 10.08
N THR A 115 -17.96 -17.80 10.84
CA THR A 115 -18.62 -16.62 11.41
C THR A 115 -19.11 -15.64 10.33
N LYS A 116 -18.48 -15.64 9.16
CA LYS A 116 -18.79 -14.76 8.02
C LYS A 116 -19.66 -15.47 6.98
N GLN A 117 -19.40 -16.75 6.75
CA GLN A 117 -20.14 -17.61 5.83
C GLN A 117 -20.33 -19.00 6.46
N PRO A 118 -21.51 -19.30 7.04
CA PRO A 118 -21.71 -20.52 7.84
C PRO A 118 -21.35 -21.85 7.16
N ASP A 119 -21.55 -21.94 5.85
CA ASP A 119 -21.29 -23.15 5.05
C ASP A 119 -19.86 -23.19 4.47
N PHE A 120 -18.98 -22.29 4.91
CA PHE A 120 -17.60 -22.26 4.42
C PHE A 120 -16.81 -23.46 4.95
N GLU A 121 -16.05 -24.11 4.07
CA GLU A 121 -15.13 -25.19 4.42
C GLU A 121 -13.70 -24.75 4.12
N LEU A 122 -12.82 -24.75 5.11
CA LEU A 122 -11.43 -24.29 4.92
C LEU A 122 -10.67 -25.17 3.91
N LYS A 123 -11.11 -26.41 3.71
CA LYS A 123 -10.61 -27.30 2.65
C LYS A 123 -10.73 -26.73 1.23
N GLN A 124 -11.66 -25.80 0.98
CA GLN A 124 -11.73 -25.10 -0.30
C GLN A 124 -10.45 -24.29 -0.57
N LEU A 125 -9.72 -23.91 0.49
CA LEU A 125 -8.47 -23.17 0.41
C LEU A 125 -7.21 -24.03 0.60
N ASN A 126 -7.34 -25.36 0.66
CA ASN A 126 -6.29 -26.23 1.20
C ASN A 126 -4.92 -26.12 0.49
N ASN A 127 -4.91 -25.71 -0.78
CA ASN A 127 -3.69 -25.55 -1.58
C ASN A 127 -3.16 -24.10 -1.60
N PHE A 128 -3.84 -23.13 -1.00
CA PHE A 128 -3.33 -21.76 -0.93
C PHE A 128 -2.31 -21.60 0.19
N LYS A 129 -1.28 -20.79 -0.04
CA LYS A 129 -0.33 -20.42 1.00
C LYS A 129 -1.04 -19.67 2.15
N PRO A 130 -0.60 -19.79 3.41
CA PRO A 130 -1.24 -19.10 4.53
C PRO A 130 -1.32 -17.58 4.34
N ALA A 131 -0.32 -16.94 3.72
CA ALA A 131 -0.39 -15.51 3.42
C ALA A 131 -1.59 -15.14 2.53
N MET A 132 -1.96 -16.01 1.56
CA MET A 132 -3.16 -15.80 0.75
C MET A 132 -4.43 -15.99 1.58
N VAL A 133 -4.46 -16.94 2.50
CA VAL A 133 -5.59 -17.12 3.43
C VAL A 133 -5.76 -15.87 4.31
N SER A 134 -4.67 -15.29 4.83
CA SER A 134 -4.71 -14.02 5.57
C SER A 134 -5.28 -12.88 4.72
N PHE A 135 -4.93 -12.78 3.44
CA PHE A 135 -5.56 -11.79 2.55
C PHE A 135 -7.07 -12.05 2.38
N MET A 136 -7.48 -13.31 2.23
CA MET A 136 -8.90 -13.66 2.12
C MET A 136 -9.68 -13.31 3.39
N ILE A 137 -9.09 -13.47 4.58
CA ILE A 137 -9.69 -13.04 5.85
C ILE A 137 -10.06 -11.55 5.79
N VAL A 138 -9.17 -10.69 5.30
CA VAL A 138 -9.43 -9.24 5.16
C VAL A 138 -10.62 -8.96 4.24
N PHE A 139 -10.76 -9.70 3.14
CA PHE A 139 -11.91 -9.57 2.24
C PHE A 139 -13.22 -10.07 2.87
N PHE A 140 -13.17 -11.16 3.63
CA PHE A 140 -14.33 -11.69 4.34
C PHE A 140 -14.79 -10.78 5.49
N ASP A 141 -13.86 -10.09 6.17
CA ASP A 141 -14.19 -9.06 7.16
C ASP A 141 -14.91 -7.86 6.57
N ASN A 142 -14.65 -7.58 5.30
CA ASN A 142 -15.10 -6.38 4.62
C ASN A 142 -15.78 -6.75 3.31
N ALA A 143 -16.81 -7.59 3.36
CA ALA A 143 -17.51 -8.09 2.17
C ALA A 143 -18.04 -6.96 1.26
N ASP A 144 -18.32 -5.77 1.81
CA ASP A 144 -18.71 -4.59 1.04
C ASP A 144 -17.58 -4.04 0.14
N ILE A 145 -16.31 -4.30 0.45
CA ILE A 145 -15.18 -3.95 -0.43
C ILE A 145 -15.30 -4.67 -1.77
N LEU A 146 -15.88 -5.88 -1.78
CA LEU A 146 -16.11 -6.62 -3.02
C LEU A 146 -17.02 -5.88 -3.99
N LYS A 147 -17.88 -4.96 -3.50
CA LYS A 147 -18.74 -4.11 -4.33
C LYS A 147 -17.95 -3.02 -5.06
N ASP A 148 -16.84 -2.58 -4.48
CA ASP A 148 -15.95 -1.55 -5.02
C ASP A 148 -14.67 -2.18 -5.64
N VAL A 149 -14.63 -3.51 -5.82
CA VAL A 149 -13.49 -4.21 -6.46
C VAL A 149 -13.34 -3.72 -7.90
N GLY A 150 -12.17 -3.16 -8.18
CA GLY A 150 -11.86 -2.50 -9.46
C GLY A 150 -11.94 -0.97 -9.40
N GLU A 151 -12.62 -0.41 -8.39
CA GLU A 151 -12.72 1.04 -8.15
C GLU A 151 -11.73 1.55 -7.10
N GLY A 152 -10.75 0.73 -6.69
CA GLY A 152 -9.69 1.16 -5.78
C GLY A 152 -8.91 2.36 -6.33
N ILE A 153 -8.41 3.21 -5.43
CA ILE A 153 -7.62 4.40 -5.79
C ILE A 153 -6.46 4.05 -6.73
N ASP A 154 -5.77 2.92 -6.50
CA ASP A 154 -4.64 2.50 -7.33
C ASP A 154 -5.05 2.32 -8.80
N ASN A 155 -6.18 1.63 -9.03
CA ASN A 155 -6.69 1.37 -10.38
C ASN A 155 -7.20 2.65 -11.04
N SER A 156 -7.85 3.55 -10.29
CA SER A 156 -8.43 4.76 -10.87
C SER A 156 -7.36 5.71 -11.42
N PHE A 157 -6.21 5.83 -10.75
CA PHE A 157 -5.10 6.64 -11.25
C PHE A 157 -4.46 6.05 -12.51
N GLN A 158 -4.32 4.72 -12.57
CA GLN A 158 -3.83 4.06 -13.78
C GLN A 158 -4.81 4.18 -14.95
N ALA A 159 -6.12 4.01 -14.68
CA ALA A 159 -7.17 4.21 -15.68
C ALA A 159 -7.17 5.65 -16.18
N TYR A 160 -7.04 6.63 -15.28
CA TYR A 160 -6.92 8.04 -15.65
C TYR A 160 -5.71 8.30 -16.56
N ALA A 161 -4.55 7.72 -16.24
CA ALA A 161 -3.35 7.85 -17.08
C ALA A 161 -3.57 7.30 -18.49
N LYS A 162 -4.08 6.06 -18.59
CA LYS A 162 -4.40 5.41 -19.86
C LYS A 162 -5.39 6.24 -20.70
N ASN A 163 -6.48 6.72 -20.07
CA ASN A 163 -7.53 7.46 -20.76
C ASN A 163 -7.12 8.87 -21.21
N ASN A 164 -6.07 9.45 -20.62
CA ASN A 164 -5.60 10.81 -20.93
C ASN A 164 -4.24 10.82 -21.64
N GLY A 165 -3.79 9.68 -22.18
CA GLY A 165 -2.52 9.58 -22.91
C GLY A 165 -1.29 9.90 -22.07
N LYS A 166 -1.38 9.74 -20.74
CA LYS A 166 -0.24 9.92 -19.84
C LYS A 166 0.59 8.65 -19.82
N SER A 167 1.89 8.79 -19.54
CA SER A 167 2.73 7.60 -19.36
C SER A 167 2.33 6.85 -18.09
N LEU A 168 2.42 5.52 -18.12
CA LEU A 168 2.10 4.65 -16.99
C LEU A 168 3.27 3.71 -16.71
N TYR A 169 3.73 3.70 -15.47
CA TYR A 169 4.83 2.84 -15.02
C TYR A 169 4.49 2.10 -13.73
N GLY A 170 5.19 1.00 -13.49
CA GLY A 170 5.18 0.25 -12.23
C GLY A 170 6.56 0.29 -11.60
N LEU A 171 6.63 0.36 -10.28
CA LEU A 171 7.87 0.20 -9.52
C LEU A 171 8.33 -1.26 -9.48
N GLU A 172 7.39 -2.19 -9.63
CA GLU A 172 7.55 -3.62 -9.46
C GLU A 172 7.00 -4.40 -10.67
N THR A 173 7.47 -5.64 -10.82
CA THR A 173 6.86 -6.64 -11.70
C THR A 173 5.90 -7.52 -10.90
N ALA A 174 4.94 -8.17 -11.56
CA ALA A 174 4.03 -9.11 -10.92
C ALA A 174 4.77 -10.24 -10.21
N GLU A 175 5.85 -10.72 -10.83
CA GLU A 175 6.69 -11.79 -10.31
C GLU A 175 7.48 -11.32 -9.08
N TYR A 176 8.04 -10.11 -9.12
CA TYR A 176 8.73 -9.54 -7.96
C TYR A 176 7.78 -9.35 -6.78
N GLN A 177 6.60 -8.75 -7.02
CA GLN A 177 5.60 -8.53 -5.99
C GLN A 177 5.06 -9.86 -5.44
N GLY A 178 4.82 -10.85 -6.31
CA GLY A 178 4.42 -12.20 -5.92
C GLY A 178 5.45 -12.87 -5.02
N ALA A 179 6.73 -12.80 -5.37
CA ALA A 179 7.80 -13.33 -4.53
C ALA A 179 7.89 -12.60 -3.19
N LEU A 180 7.86 -11.27 -3.20
CA LEU A 180 7.96 -10.43 -2.00
C LEU A 180 6.85 -10.74 -0.99
N LEU A 181 5.61 -10.88 -1.47
CA LEU A 181 4.44 -11.11 -0.63
C LEU A 181 4.29 -12.57 -0.18
N PHE A 182 4.62 -13.54 -1.05
CA PHE A 182 4.20 -14.93 -0.84
C PHE A 182 5.33 -15.97 -0.78
N ASP A 183 6.60 -15.65 -1.09
CA ASP A 183 7.70 -16.64 -1.06
C ASP A 183 8.43 -16.75 0.29
N ASN A 184 7.92 -16.08 1.32
CA ASN A 184 8.41 -16.27 2.68
C ASN A 184 8.15 -17.71 3.18
N ASP A 185 8.94 -18.15 4.16
CA ASP A 185 8.80 -19.50 4.75
C ASP A 185 7.37 -19.78 5.26
N LEU A 186 6.83 -20.97 4.95
CA LEU A 186 5.43 -21.32 5.27
C LEU A 186 5.16 -21.35 6.78
N GLN A 187 6.15 -21.72 7.61
CA GLN A 187 6.00 -21.70 9.07
C GLN A 187 5.96 -20.27 9.61
N LYS A 188 6.64 -19.32 8.96
CA LYS A 188 6.49 -17.89 9.26
C LYS A 188 5.12 -17.37 8.83
N GLN A 189 4.67 -17.70 7.61
CA GLN A 189 3.36 -17.26 7.12
C GLN A 189 2.22 -17.75 8.02
N LYS A 190 2.29 -19.01 8.46
CA LYS A 190 1.33 -19.62 9.38
C LYS A 190 1.10 -18.81 10.67
N LYS A 191 2.11 -18.14 11.21
CA LYS A 191 2.00 -17.36 12.47
C LYS A 191 1.15 -16.09 12.34
N HIS A 192 0.86 -15.68 11.11
CA HIS A 192 0.10 -14.48 10.78
C HIS A 192 -1.23 -14.84 10.08
N CYS A 193 -1.56 -16.12 10.04
CA CYS A 193 -2.80 -16.67 9.48
C CYS A 193 -3.83 -16.89 10.59
#